data_AF-A0A3A9V5E8-F1
#
_entry.id   AF-A0A3A9V5E8-F1
#
_cell.length_a   1.000
_cell.length_b   1.000
_cell.length_c   1.000
_cell.angle_alpha   90.00
_cell.angle_beta   90.00
_cell.angle_gamma   90.00
#
_symmetry.space_group_name_H-M   'P 1'
#
loop_
_entity.id
_entity.type
_entity.pdbx_description
1 polymer ?
#
loop_
_entity_poly.entity_id
_entity_poly.type
_entity_poly.pdbx_seq_one_letter_code
_entity_poly.pdbx_strand_id
1 'polypeptide(L)'
;MKQHKPILSIFIVLFLLLAGCTQDDTPLEIAQEEQEIFQTANSEDVLNLFKPLSVNTESIQTETSYETSETNNSAFVIPDVEQMTQEELINSDQLITVIPATTPTIERSYSRMLAINVNGELQTIVFTMIPNQSSTDDEFNGKYYVNDLEGNLINEYNVEDGLVVDNISTEETIASSVSQSSTIEELDAVDVGTAFNTVINLDLLFVDSRGPDSLSDLDNAEPVMFFTGGGGSPSGDDNNPTDCSPGFHFDRILNRCVADQQQLTTDEKNCNDLNALIADATHTITPPATSVKSAINNLKGFADNNLDIGAVERGSTLNHSGSLTQSARAVPNGDLTRIRYTNAGIATFGAIHLHPNNGVAHPMFSAGDIFNLFEFSRDYNNGVVLDFSIFTLIVVTSQGEYALKINDPIKFSRLGAIFATRNDEGDSSYKKFIRRGGNAYGNFQDARGRPNGGATSYEEAFLEFLEDEDLGISLHKASDDLSGWTKLTLSGDAFSPVTDTPCN
;
A
#
# COMPACT_ATOMS: atom_id res chain seq x y z
N MET A 1 -57.76 -24.00 66.06
CA MET A 1 -57.21 -24.33 64.74
C MET A 1 -57.28 -23.11 63.82
N LYS A 2 -56.17 -22.41 63.61
CA LYS A 2 -55.90 -21.59 62.42
C LYS A 2 -54.40 -21.70 62.14
N GLN A 3 -54.07 -22.37 61.04
CA GLN A 3 -52.72 -22.62 60.55
C GLN A 3 -52.16 -21.33 59.93
N HIS A 4 -50.99 -20.91 60.39
CA HIS A 4 -50.18 -19.89 59.73
C HIS A 4 -49.45 -20.50 58.53
N LYS A 5 -49.50 -19.82 57.38
CA LYS A 5 -48.75 -20.16 56.16
C LYS A 5 -47.34 -19.53 56.20
N PRO A 6 -46.32 -20.17 55.60
CA PRO A 6 -44.95 -19.67 55.60
C PRO A 6 -44.75 -18.60 54.51
N ILE A 7 -44.26 -17.42 54.91
CA ILE A 7 -43.82 -16.33 53.99
C ILE A 7 -42.28 -16.37 53.80
N LEU A 8 -41.59 -17.41 54.29
CA LEU A 8 -40.13 -17.43 54.34
C LEU A 8 -39.43 -18.09 53.12
N SER A 9 -40.17 -18.57 52.11
CA SER A 9 -39.56 -19.24 50.93
C SER A 9 -39.44 -18.38 49.67
N ILE A 10 -39.99 -17.16 49.66
CA ILE A 10 -39.91 -16.27 48.47
C ILE A 10 -38.68 -15.36 48.52
N PHE A 11 -38.13 -15.07 49.71
CA PHE A 11 -36.96 -14.19 49.82
C PHE A 11 -35.62 -14.87 49.54
N ILE A 12 -35.52 -16.21 49.62
CA ILE A 12 -34.26 -16.93 49.37
C ILE A 12 -34.04 -17.20 47.87
N VAL A 13 -35.11 -17.28 47.06
CA VAL A 13 -34.99 -17.44 45.59
C VAL A 13 -34.65 -16.11 44.91
N LEU A 14 -35.07 -14.97 45.48
CA LEU A 14 -34.77 -13.64 44.92
C LEU A 14 -33.33 -13.18 45.21
N PHE A 15 -32.70 -13.67 46.29
CA PHE A 15 -31.30 -13.34 46.62
C PHE A 15 -30.29 -14.17 45.80
N LEU A 16 -30.69 -15.35 45.29
CA LEU A 16 -29.85 -16.17 44.41
C LEU A 16 -29.86 -15.73 42.94
N LEU A 17 -30.78 -14.84 42.54
CA LEU A 17 -30.81 -14.25 41.19
C LEU A 17 -30.04 -12.92 41.08
N LEU A 18 -29.49 -12.39 42.18
CA LEU A 18 -28.74 -11.12 42.21
C LEU A 18 -27.23 -11.31 42.47
N ALA A 19 -26.73 -12.54 42.56
CA ALA A 19 -25.33 -12.85 42.85
C ALA A 19 -24.58 -13.47 41.65
N GLY A 20 -25.06 -13.26 40.42
CA GLY A 20 -24.58 -13.98 39.22
C GLY A 20 -23.97 -13.14 38.09
N CYS A 21 -23.75 -11.83 38.26
CA CYS A 21 -23.09 -11.01 37.23
C CYS A 21 -22.11 -10.01 37.87
N THR A 22 -20.95 -10.50 38.30
CA THR A 22 -19.72 -9.74 38.09
C THR A 22 -19.21 -10.18 36.73
N GLN A 23 -19.70 -9.51 35.68
CA GLN A 23 -19.06 -9.53 34.39
C GLN A 23 -17.79 -8.69 34.61
N ASP A 24 -16.66 -9.38 34.78
CA ASP A 24 -15.37 -8.73 34.62
C ASP A 24 -15.34 -8.23 33.17
N ASP A 25 -15.61 -6.95 33.00
CA ASP A 25 -15.33 -6.19 31.78
C ASP A 25 -13.81 -6.02 31.66
N THR A 26 -13.06 -7.11 31.67
CA THR A 26 -11.80 -7.15 30.92
C THR A 26 -12.23 -7.21 29.47
N PRO A 27 -11.94 -6.18 28.66
CA PRO A 27 -12.10 -6.28 27.22
C PRO A 27 -11.42 -7.57 26.81
N LEU A 28 -12.15 -8.44 26.12
CA LEU A 28 -11.53 -9.51 25.38
C LEU A 28 -10.71 -8.81 24.30
N GLU A 29 -9.46 -8.49 24.63
CA GLU A 29 -8.46 -8.04 23.69
C GLU A 29 -8.25 -9.25 22.77
N ILE A 30 -9.07 -9.31 21.72
CA ILE A 30 -8.79 -10.15 20.57
C ILE A 30 -7.56 -9.50 19.96
N ALA A 31 -6.38 -9.84 20.50
CA ALA A 31 -5.13 -9.68 19.80
C ALA A 31 -5.22 -10.62 18.58
N GLN A 32 -5.91 -10.17 17.53
CA GLN A 32 -5.51 -10.54 16.19
C GLN A 32 -4.11 -9.95 16.06
N GLU A 33 -3.09 -10.75 16.36
CA GLU A 33 -1.77 -10.51 15.80
C GLU A 33 -1.99 -10.49 14.29
N GLU A 34 -2.15 -9.29 13.73
CA GLU A 34 -1.96 -9.06 12.31
C GLU A 34 -0.54 -9.54 12.05
N GLN A 35 -0.44 -10.74 11.51
CA GLN A 35 0.85 -11.35 11.23
C GLN A 35 1.49 -10.49 10.14
N GLU A 36 2.46 -9.66 10.54
CA GLU A 36 3.12 -8.74 9.63
C GLU A 36 3.65 -9.52 8.43
N ILE A 37 3.18 -9.14 7.23
CA ILE A 37 3.56 -9.80 5.97
C ILE A 37 5.07 -9.69 5.76
N PHE A 38 5.67 -8.59 6.20
CA PHE A 38 7.10 -8.35 6.14
C PHE A 38 7.68 -8.37 7.55
N GLN A 39 8.81 -9.03 7.72
CA GLN A 39 9.57 -9.05 8.97
C GLN A 39 11.04 -8.81 8.66
N THR A 40 11.71 -8.11 9.56
CA THR A 40 13.17 -7.95 9.49
C THR A 40 13.83 -9.32 9.47
N ALA A 41 14.65 -9.58 8.44
CA ALA A 41 15.39 -10.84 8.35
C ALA A 41 16.39 -10.98 9.51
N ASN A 42 16.42 -12.15 10.15
CA ASN A 42 17.40 -12.45 11.17
C ASN A 42 18.78 -12.64 10.50
N SER A 43 19.80 -11.93 10.98
CA SER A 43 21.15 -12.01 10.41
C SER A 43 21.71 -13.44 10.38
N GLU A 44 21.38 -14.29 11.35
CA GLU A 44 21.81 -15.70 11.37
C GLU A 44 21.20 -16.50 10.23
N ASP A 45 19.91 -16.29 9.91
CA ASP A 45 19.24 -16.95 8.80
C ASP A 45 19.86 -16.53 7.46
N VAL A 46 20.21 -15.25 7.32
CA VAL A 46 20.92 -14.74 6.14
C VAL A 46 22.32 -15.31 6.03
N LEU A 47 23.06 -15.41 7.15
CA LEU A 47 24.39 -16.05 7.17
C LEU A 47 24.33 -17.54 6.84
N ASN A 48 23.25 -18.23 7.22
CA ASN A 48 23.04 -19.64 6.92
C ASN A 48 22.93 -19.92 5.41
N LEU A 49 22.58 -18.93 4.58
CA LEU A 49 22.58 -19.06 3.12
C LEU A 49 23.98 -19.30 2.55
N PHE A 50 25.02 -18.81 3.25
CA PHE A 50 26.41 -18.85 2.78
C PHE A 50 27.25 -19.90 3.49
N LYS A 51 26.72 -20.53 4.54
CA LYS A 51 27.39 -21.66 5.15
C LYS A 51 27.38 -22.80 4.13
N PRO A 52 28.54 -23.41 3.83
CA PRO A 52 28.55 -24.59 2.97
C PRO A 52 27.60 -25.61 3.60
N LEU A 53 26.55 -25.98 2.85
CA LEU A 53 25.63 -27.04 3.25
C LEU A 53 26.50 -28.24 3.61
N SER A 54 26.64 -28.46 4.92
CA SER A 54 27.52 -29.48 5.45
C SER A 54 26.82 -30.79 5.21
N VAL A 55 26.90 -31.30 3.98
CA VAL A 55 26.45 -32.64 3.64
C VAL A 55 27.22 -33.56 4.57
N ASN A 56 26.48 -34.23 5.46
CA ASN A 56 26.96 -35.19 6.45
C ASN A 56 28.03 -36.12 5.86
N THR A 57 29.28 -35.68 5.94
CA THR A 57 30.45 -36.48 5.64
C THR A 57 31.24 -36.45 6.93
N GLU A 58 30.87 -37.34 7.85
CA GLU A 58 31.70 -37.59 9.01
C GLU A 58 33.13 -37.89 8.53
N SER A 59 34.08 -37.15 9.11
CA SER A 59 35.53 -37.33 9.02
C SER A 59 36.26 -36.86 7.76
N ILE A 60 36.41 -35.54 7.59
CA ILE A 60 37.74 -35.00 7.21
C ILE A 60 37.99 -33.73 8.03
N GLN A 61 38.83 -33.85 9.06
CA GLN A 61 39.54 -32.72 9.62
C GLN A 61 40.57 -32.25 8.60
N THR A 62 40.37 -31.08 8.01
CA THR A 62 41.47 -30.17 7.66
C THR A 62 40.90 -28.78 7.40
N GLU A 63 41.56 -27.80 8.01
CA GLU A 63 41.50 -26.38 7.69
C GLU A 63 41.54 -26.17 6.17
N THR A 64 40.50 -25.54 5.61
CA THR A 64 40.51 -25.08 4.22
C THR A 64 40.26 -23.58 4.20
N SER A 65 41.35 -22.85 4.01
CA SER A 65 41.40 -21.73 3.09
C SER A 65 40.69 -22.10 1.78
N TYR A 66 39.92 -21.17 1.23
CA TYR A 66 39.29 -21.27 -0.09
C TYR A 66 40.36 -21.46 -1.19
N GLU A 67 40.81 -22.68 -1.43
CA GLU A 67 41.51 -23.06 -2.65
C GLU A 67 40.51 -23.71 -3.61
N THR A 68 40.25 -22.94 -4.66
CA THR A 68 39.44 -23.22 -5.83
C THR A 68 39.84 -24.52 -6.52
N SER A 69 38.96 -25.53 -6.52
CA SER A 69 39.03 -26.60 -7.51
C SER A 69 38.58 -26.06 -8.87
N GLU A 70 39.41 -26.22 -9.90
CA GLU A 70 39.25 -25.78 -11.30
C GLU A 70 38.08 -26.45 -12.05
N THR A 71 36.86 -26.33 -11.53
CA THR A 71 35.64 -26.51 -12.32
C THR A 71 34.92 -25.17 -12.34
N ASN A 72 34.86 -24.55 -13.51
CA ASN A 72 34.48 -23.15 -13.81
C ASN A 72 33.05 -22.70 -13.42
N ASN A 73 32.50 -23.14 -12.29
CA ASN A 73 31.31 -22.54 -11.69
C ASN A 73 31.74 -21.41 -10.74
N SER A 74 32.15 -20.28 -11.30
CA SER A 74 32.23 -19.05 -10.52
C SER A 74 30.82 -18.65 -10.08
N ALA A 75 30.60 -18.43 -8.78
CA ALA A 75 29.34 -17.92 -8.27
C ALA A 75 28.96 -16.60 -8.97
N PHE A 76 27.67 -16.41 -9.24
CA PHE A 76 27.16 -15.17 -9.85
C PHE A 76 27.41 -13.96 -8.95
N VAL A 77 27.18 -14.13 -7.65
CA VAL A 77 27.33 -13.11 -6.62
C VAL A 77 28.29 -13.59 -5.53
N ILE A 78 29.17 -12.70 -5.07
CA ILE A 78 30.08 -12.91 -3.95
C ILE A 78 29.76 -11.85 -2.89
N PRO A 79 29.02 -12.19 -1.81
CA PRO A 79 28.64 -11.25 -0.77
C PRO A 79 29.77 -11.00 0.22
N ASP A 80 29.88 -9.75 0.68
CA ASP A 80 30.74 -9.33 1.78
C ASP A 80 29.93 -9.33 3.09
N VAL A 81 29.74 -10.53 3.65
CA VAL A 81 28.91 -10.75 4.84
C VAL A 81 29.42 -10.04 6.09
N GLU A 82 30.69 -9.63 6.12
CA GLU A 82 31.27 -8.86 7.23
C GLU A 82 30.78 -7.40 7.24
N GLN A 83 30.31 -6.91 6.09
CA GLN A 83 29.74 -5.57 5.91
C GLN A 83 28.20 -5.59 5.89
N MET A 84 27.58 -6.65 6.42
CA MET A 84 26.12 -6.73 6.54
C MET A 84 25.58 -5.60 7.43
N THR A 85 24.55 -4.92 6.94
CA THR A 85 23.83 -3.87 7.67
C THR A 85 22.32 -4.09 7.58
N GLN A 86 21.55 -3.32 8.35
CA GLN A 86 20.10 -3.26 8.25
C GLN A 86 19.71 -1.81 7.95
N GLU A 87 18.91 -1.61 6.91
CA GLU A 87 18.43 -0.31 6.44
C GLU A 87 16.92 -0.19 6.71
N GLU A 88 16.43 1.00 7.07
CA GLU A 88 15.00 1.25 7.28
C GLU A 88 14.22 1.12 5.98
N LEU A 89 13.05 0.46 6.04
CA LEU A 89 12.10 0.49 4.94
C LEU A 89 11.16 1.69 5.05
N ILE A 90 10.93 2.35 3.92
CA ILE A 90 9.98 3.46 3.87
C ILE A 90 8.58 2.92 4.22
N ASN A 91 7.87 3.62 5.10
CA ASN A 91 6.51 3.27 5.56
C ASN A 91 6.40 1.93 6.30
N SER A 92 7.49 1.46 6.91
CA SER A 92 7.49 0.28 7.77
C SER A 92 8.43 0.52 8.96
N ASP A 93 8.15 -0.12 10.09
CA ASP A 93 9.08 -0.24 11.21
C ASP A 93 10.06 -1.41 11.05
N GLN A 94 9.89 -2.22 9.99
CA GLN A 94 10.78 -3.31 9.63
C GLN A 94 12.02 -2.80 8.89
N LEU A 95 13.10 -3.55 9.01
CA LEU A 95 14.37 -3.27 8.35
C LEU A 95 14.63 -4.30 7.25
N ILE A 96 15.29 -3.85 6.18
CA ILE A 96 15.83 -4.74 5.16
C ILE A 96 17.30 -5.02 5.46
N THR A 97 17.71 -6.29 5.39
CA THR A 97 19.13 -6.64 5.55
C THR A 97 19.84 -6.40 4.22
N VAL A 98 20.93 -5.62 4.27
CA VAL A 98 21.72 -5.22 3.10
C VAL A 98 23.15 -5.73 3.25
N ILE A 99 23.61 -6.45 2.23
CA ILE A 99 24.96 -7.03 2.20
C ILE A 99 25.65 -6.56 0.92
N PRO A 100 26.70 -5.74 0.99
CA PRO A 100 27.51 -5.40 -0.17
C PRO A 100 27.96 -6.66 -0.90
N ALA A 101 27.96 -6.65 -2.23
CA ALA A 101 28.29 -7.83 -3.02
C ALA A 101 29.06 -7.48 -4.30
N THR A 102 29.83 -8.43 -4.79
CA THR A 102 30.48 -8.34 -6.11
C THR A 102 29.83 -9.33 -7.07
N THR A 103 29.54 -8.90 -8.29
CA THR A 103 29.06 -9.74 -9.38
C THR A 103 30.17 -9.84 -10.44
N PRO A 104 31.05 -10.86 -10.40
CA PRO A 104 32.29 -10.88 -11.18
C PRO A 104 32.12 -10.83 -12.69
N THR A 105 30.94 -11.21 -13.18
CA THR A 105 30.59 -11.22 -14.61
C THR A 105 30.10 -9.87 -15.13
N ILE A 106 29.82 -8.90 -14.24
CA ILE A 106 29.26 -7.60 -14.58
C ILE A 106 30.27 -6.51 -14.24
N GLU A 107 31.04 -6.09 -15.24
CA GLU A 107 32.02 -5.02 -15.07
C GLU A 107 31.35 -3.68 -14.74
N ARG A 108 32.04 -2.86 -13.92
CA ARG A 108 31.59 -1.50 -13.53
C ARG A 108 30.20 -1.47 -12.91
N SER A 109 29.88 -2.49 -12.13
CA SER A 109 28.63 -2.56 -11.38
C SER A 109 28.83 -2.27 -9.91
N TYR A 110 27.78 -1.75 -9.28
CA TYR A 110 27.62 -1.76 -7.83
C TYR A 110 26.52 -2.76 -7.49
N SER A 111 26.84 -3.78 -6.70
CA SER A 111 25.90 -4.85 -6.35
C SER A 111 25.73 -4.97 -4.85
N ARG A 112 24.51 -5.27 -4.41
CA ARG A 112 24.18 -5.60 -3.02
C ARG A 112 23.15 -6.72 -3.00
N MET A 113 23.29 -7.63 -2.04
CA MET A 113 22.23 -8.58 -1.72
C MET A 113 21.28 -7.94 -0.71
N LEU A 114 19.99 -8.14 -0.94
CA LEU A 114 18.92 -7.67 -0.07
C LEU A 114 18.17 -8.89 0.48
N ALA A 115 17.86 -8.88 1.77
CA ALA A 115 17.15 -9.97 2.43
C ALA A 115 16.08 -9.46 3.39
N ILE A 116 14.90 -10.07 3.33
CA ILE A 116 13.75 -9.78 4.19
C ILE A 116 12.92 -11.05 4.40
N ASN A 117 12.27 -11.20 5.56
CA ASN A 117 11.31 -12.27 5.76
C ASN A 117 9.94 -11.82 5.23
N VAL A 118 9.34 -12.60 4.33
CA VAL A 118 7.99 -12.35 3.82
C VAL A 118 7.12 -13.57 4.10
N ASN A 119 6.02 -13.37 4.84
CA ASN A 119 5.16 -14.45 5.34
C ASN A 119 5.94 -15.55 6.09
N GLY A 120 6.98 -15.16 6.83
CA GLY A 120 7.86 -16.07 7.56
C GLY A 120 8.89 -16.82 6.70
N GLU A 121 8.97 -16.54 5.40
CA GLU A 121 9.99 -17.10 4.50
C GLU A 121 11.04 -16.06 4.16
N LEU A 122 12.32 -16.44 4.28
CA LEU A 122 13.43 -15.56 3.90
C LEU A 122 13.47 -15.40 2.37
N GLN A 123 13.25 -14.17 1.91
CA GLN A 123 13.36 -13.78 0.51
C GLN A 123 14.66 -13.04 0.30
N THR A 124 15.35 -13.34 -0.81
CA THR A 124 16.63 -12.72 -1.15
C THR A 124 16.71 -12.37 -2.62
N ILE A 125 17.29 -11.20 -2.92
CA ILE A 125 17.58 -10.76 -4.28
C ILE A 125 18.99 -10.16 -4.36
N VAL A 126 19.56 -10.16 -5.57
CA VAL A 126 20.77 -9.40 -5.91
C VAL A 126 20.34 -8.16 -6.69
N PHE A 127 20.55 -7.00 -6.09
CA PHE A 127 20.33 -5.71 -6.73
C PHE A 127 21.66 -5.19 -7.30
N THR A 128 21.68 -4.94 -8.61
CA THR A 128 22.86 -4.46 -9.33
C THR A 128 22.57 -3.15 -10.04
N MET A 129 23.40 -2.13 -9.81
CA MET A 129 23.37 -0.85 -10.52
C MET A 129 24.50 -0.80 -11.53
N ILE A 130 24.18 -0.47 -12.78
CA ILE A 130 25.16 -0.24 -13.85
C ILE A 130 25.01 1.21 -14.35
N PRO A 131 25.94 2.12 -14.00
CA PRO A 131 25.89 3.49 -14.47
C PRO A 131 26.18 3.57 -15.97
N ASN A 132 25.51 4.50 -16.66
CA ASN A 132 25.81 4.87 -18.02
C ASN A 132 26.78 6.08 -18.07
N GLN A 133 27.06 6.60 -19.26
CA GLN A 133 28.00 7.72 -19.43
C GLN A 133 27.48 9.08 -18.92
N SER A 134 26.18 9.22 -18.69
CA SER A 134 25.59 10.43 -18.12
C SER A 134 25.42 10.37 -16.60
N SER A 135 25.78 9.25 -15.96
CA SER A 135 25.76 9.16 -14.50
C SER A 135 26.79 10.11 -13.91
N THR A 136 26.40 10.82 -12.86
CA THR A 136 27.28 11.65 -12.04
C THR A 136 27.27 11.13 -10.60
N ASP A 137 28.06 11.76 -9.73
CA ASP A 137 28.08 11.43 -8.30
C ASP A 137 26.76 11.85 -7.61
N ASP A 138 26.07 12.87 -8.12
CA ASP A 138 24.83 13.40 -7.56
C ASP A 138 23.58 12.76 -8.20
N GLU A 139 23.68 12.29 -9.44
CA GLU A 139 22.55 11.80 -10.24
C GLU A 139 22.90 10.48 -10.92
N PHE A 140 22.27 9.40 -10.44
CA PHE A 140 22.42 8.10 -11.08
C PHE A 140 21.64 8.05 -12.40
N ASN A 141 22.35 7.76 -13.48
CA ASN A 141 21.77 7.45 -14.77
C ASN A 141 22.30 6.09 -15.22
N GLY A 142 21.43 5.19 -15.63
CA GLY A 142 21.86 3.83 -15.97
C GLY A 142 20.76 2.80 -15.89
N LYS A 143 21.13 1.62 -15.41
CA LYS A 143 20.22 0.48 -15.29
C LYS A 143 20.28 -0.14 -13.90
N TYR A 144 19.13 -0.56 -13.41
CA TYR A 144 19.02 -1.48 -12.27
C TYR A 144 18.66 -2.86 -12.77
N TYR A 145 19.30 -3.87 -12.19
CA TYR A 145 18.99 -5.27 -12.39
C TYR A 145 18.64 -5.89 -11.06
N VAL A 146 17.56 -6.65 -11.03
CA VAL A 146 17.16 -7.47 -9.90
C VAL A 146 17.28 -8.91 -10.34
N ASN A 147 18.14 -9.69 -9.69
CA ASN A 147 18.38 -11.10 -10.00
C ASN A 147 18.14 -11.95 -8.75
N ASP A 148 17.94 -13.25 -8.93
CA ASP A 148 18.10 -14.21 -7.83
C ASP A 148 19.60 -14.48 -7.51
N LEU A 149 19.88 -15.38 -6.57
CA LEU A 149 21.25 -15.69 -6.14
C LEU A 149 22.03 -16.48 -7.21
N GLU A 150 21.32 -17.19 -8.08
CA GLU A 150 21.85 -17.93 -9.22
C GLU A 150 22.16 -17.03 -10.43
N GLY A 151 21.67 -15.80 -10.42
CA GLY A 151 21.86 -14.81 -11.48
C GLY A 151 20.80 -14.84 -12.58
N ASN A 152 19.66 -15.47 -12.33
CA ASN A 152 18.51 -15.35 -13.22
C ASN A 152 17.91 -13.96 -13.04
N LEU A 153 17.68 -13.27 -14.16
CA LEU A 153 17.09 -11.95 -14.17
C LEU A 153 15.62 -12.03 -13.76
N ILE A 154 15.26 -11.27 -12.73
CA ILE A 154 13.88 -11.07 -12.28
C ILE A 154 13.31 -9.83 -12.98
N ASN A 155 14.02 -8.68 -12.88
CA ASN A 155 13.60 -7.42 -13.50
C ASN A 155 14.78 -6.53 -13.93
N GLU A 156 14.52 -5.67 -14.92
CA GLU A 156 15.43 -4.63 -15.41
C GLU A 156 14.71 -3.27 -15.45
N TYR A 157 15.37 -2.23 -14.95
CA TYR A 157 14.86 -0.87 -14.94
C TYR A 157 15.83 0.09 -15.64
N ASN A 158 15.30 0.98 -16.47
CA ASN A 158 16.06 2.14 -16.94
C ASN A 158 15.88 3.29 -15.95
N VAL A 159 16.97 3.98 -15.64
CA VAL A 159 17.00 5.05 -14.64
C VAL A 159 17.60 6.30 -15.27
N GLU A 160 16.85 7.40 -15.20
CA GLU A 160 17.27 8.73 -15.66
C GLU A 160 17.06 9.72 -14.53
N ASP A 161 18.10 10.52 -14.24
CA ASP A 161 18.10 11.52 -13.15
C ASP A 161 17.67 10.93 -11.79
N GLY A 162 18.11 9.70 -11.50
CA GLY A 162 17.77 8.95 -10.28
C GLY A 162 16.35 8.37 -10.25
N LEU A 163 15.53 8.57 -11.30
CA LEU A 163 14.16 8.10 -11.40
C LEU A 163 14.04 6.91 -12.35
N VAL A 164 13.25 5.89 -11.96
CA VAL A 164 12.92 4.77 -12.83
C VAL A 164 11.99 5.24 -13.95
N VAL A 165 12.43 5.16 -15.21
CA VAL A 165 11.67 5.65 -16.39
C VAL A 165 11.04 4.54 -17.23
N ASP A 166 11.52 3.30 -17.09
CA ASP A 166 11.00 2.16 -17.83
C ASP A 166 11.24 0.86 -17.04
N ASN A 167 10.29 -0.09 -17.14
CA ASN A 167 10.43 -1.44 -16.58
C ASN A 167 10.36 -2.44 -17.75
N ILE A 168 11.49 -3.10 -18.00
CA ILE A 168 11.57 -4.17 -19.00
C ILE A 168 11.49 -5.49 -18.23
N SER A 169 10.27 -5.90 -17.87
CA SER A 169 10.07 -7.25 -17.35
C SER A 169 10.36 -8.24 -18.47
N THR A 170 11.24 -9.20 -18.24
CA THR A 170 11.42 -10.30 -19.19
C THR A 170 10.16 -11.17 -19.16
N GLU A 171 9.24 -10.96 -20.10
CA GLU A 171 8.28 -12.01 -20.44
C GLU A 171 9.09 -13.29 -20.70
N GLU A 172 8.78 -14.38 -19.99
CA GLU A 172 9.35 -15.70 -20.24
C GLU A 172 9.23 -16.00 -21.73
N THR A 173 10.32 -15.79 -22.47
CA THR A 173 10.41 -16.25 -23.84
C THR A 173 10.66 -17.74 -23.75
N ILE A 174 9.59 -18.52 -23.57
CA ILE A 174 9.61 -19.95 -23.85
C ILE A 174 9.77 -20.08 -25.37
N ALA A 175 11.00 -19.96 -25.84
CA ALA A 175 11.39 -20.30 -27.20
C ALA A 175 11.35 -21.83 -27.34
N SER A 176 10.14 -22.38 -27.51
CA SER A 176 9.96 -23.77 -27.88
C SER A 176 10.34 -23.94 -29.35
N SER A 177 11.61 -24.29 -29.58
CA SER A 177 12.04 -24.86 -30.84
C SER A 177 11.47 -26.28 -30.96
N VAL A 178 10.25 -26.43 -31.49
CA VAL A 178 9.74 -27.73 -31.94
C VAL A 178 9.34 -27.64 -33.41
N SER A 179 10.20 -28.24 -34.23
CA SER A 179 9.93 -28.59 -35.61
C SER A 179 8.63 -29.38 -35.76
N GLN A 180 7.89 -29.06 -36.82
CA GLN A 180 6.70 -29.75 -37.31
C GLN A 180 6.75 -31.28 -37.18
N SER A 181 5.71 -31.88 -36.60
CA SER A 181 5.15 -33.15 -37.08
C SER A 181 3.72 -33.34 -36.53
N SER A 182 2.91 -34.03 -37.32
CA SER A 182 1.45 -34.05 -37.34
C SER A 182 0.75 -34.96 -36.32
N THR A 183 -0.58 -34.78 -36.28
CA THR A 183 -1.69 -35.69 -35.92
C THR A 183 -2.29 -35.64 -34.51
N ILE A 184 -3.63 -35.58 -34.55
CA ILE A 184 -4.64 -35.51 -33.50
C ILE A 184 -4.76 -36.85 -32.77
N GLU A 185 -4.94 -36.84 -31.45
CA GLU A 185 -5.96 -37.65 -30.77
C GLU A 185 -6.29 -37.13 -29.36
N GLU A 186 -7.58 -37.22 -29.06
CA GLU A 186 -8.33 -36.86 -27.85
C GLU A 186 -8.20 -37.99 -26.82
N LEU A 187 -7.88 -37.68 -25.55
CA LEU A 187 -8.55 -38.20 -24.33
C LEU A 187 -7.83 -37.89 -23.00
N ASP A 188 -8.68 -37.58 -22.03
CA ASP A 188 -8.65 -37.73 -20.58
C ASP A 188 -7.68 -36.95 -19.68
N ALA A 189 -8.35 -36.25 -18.76
CA ALA A 189 -7.83 -35.59 -17.58
C ALA A 189 -7.08 -36.57 -16.66
N VAL A 190 -5.82 -36.25 -16.41
CA VAL A 190 -5.05 -36.77 -15.30
C VAL A 190 -4.40 -35.58 -14.60
N ASP A 191 -4.86 -35.40 -13.37
CA ASP A 191 -4.38 -34.48 -12.34
C ASP A 191 -2.95 -34.84 -11.91
N VAL A 192 -1.97 -34.01 -12.29
CA VAL A 192 -0.59 -34.04 -11.79
C VAL A 192 0.01 -32.63 -11.78
N GLY A 193 0.26 -32.10 -10.58
CA GLY A 193 1.29 -31.09 -10.30
C GLY A 193 0.99 -29.69 -10.85
N THR A 194 1.44 -28.60 -10.25
CA THR A 194 2.62 -28.38 -9.42
C THR A 194 2.42 -27.07 -8.65
N ALA A 195 3.06 -26.98 -7.48
CA ALA A 195 3.22 -25.76 -6.70
C ALA A 195 3.63 -24.58 -7.60
N PHE A 196 2.80 -23.54 -7.63
CA PHE A 196 3.22 -22.24 -8.13
C PHE A 196 3.71 -21.43 -6.94
N ASN A 197 5.02 -21.17 -6.95
CA ASN A 197 5.72 -20.26 -6.05
C ASN A 197 4.99 -18.92 -6.00
N THR A 198 4.77 -18.46 -4.78
CA THR A 198 4.27 -17.11 -4.51
C THR A 198 5.47 -16.18 -4.67
N VAL A 199 5.75 -15.71 -5.89
CA VAL A 199 6.76 -14.67 -6.11
C VAL A 199 6.14 -13.35 -5.64
N ILE A 200 6.53 -12.93 -4.44
CA ILE A 200 6.21 -11.60 -3.93
C ILE A 200 7.21 -10.65 -4.56
N ASN A 201 6.76 -9.81 -5.48
CA ASN A 201 7.60 -8.80 -6.13
C ASN A 201 8.05 -7.76 -5.09
N LEU A 202 9.29 -7.88 -4.64
CA LEU A 202 10.06 -6.88 -3.87
C LEU A 202 10.27 -5.56 -4.65
N ASP A 203 9.81 -5.50 -5.90
CA ASP A 203 9.96 -4.41 -6.87
C ASP A 203 9.46 -3.04 -6.43
N LEU A 204 8.60 -2.94 -5.41
CA LEU A 204 7.89 -1.69 -5.07
C LEU A 204 8.47 -0.90 -3.88
N LEU A 205 9.60 -1.32 -3.30
CA LEU A 205 10.13 -0.75 -2.05
C LEU A 205 11.23 0.32 -2.18
N PHE A 206 11.58 0.80 -3.38
CA PHE A 206 12.69 1.75 -3.55
C PHE A 206 12.27 3.02 -4.31
N VAL A 207 12.53 4.20 -3.71
CA VAL A 207 13.45 5.27 -4.16
C VAL A 207 13.35 6.47 -3.18
N ASP A 208 14.39 6.75 -2.40
CA ASP A 208 14.81 8.12 -2.07
C ASP A 208 16.32 8.20 -2.33
N SER A 209 16.72 8.99 -3.32
CA SER A 209 18.12 9.20 -3.72
C SER A 209 18.48 10.66 -3.50
N ARG A 210 18.83 11.03 -2.27
CA ARG A 210 19.51 12.31 -1.99
C ARG A 210 20.99 12.06 -1.74
N GLY A 211 21.81 12.44 -2.69
CA GLY A 211 23.26 12.56 -2.51
C GLY A 211 23.61 13.72 -1.55
N PRO A 212 24.72 13.64 -0.78
CA PRO A 212 25.12 14.69 0.13
C PRO A 212 25.79 15.88 -0.58
N ASP A 213 25.48 17.09 -0.10
CA ASP A 213 26.05 18.36 -0.59
C ASP A 213 27.59 18.43 -0.45
N SER A 214 28.24 18.72 -1.59
CA SER A 214 29.51 19.47 -1.78
C SER A 214 30.80 18.97 -1.10
N LEU A 215 31.75 18.48 -1.92
CA LEU A 215 33.19 18.58 -1.65
C LEU A 215 33.98 18.88 -2.94
N SER A 216 34.55 20.08 -3.01
CA SER A 216 35.56 20.47 -4.00
C SER A 216 36.97 20.09 -3.53
N ASP A 217 37.79 19.61 -4.45
CA ASP A 217 39.23 19.31 -4.40
C ASP A 217 39.66 17.92 -3.90
N LEU A 218 40.03 17.02 -4.84
CA LEU A 218 41.22 16.16 -4.76
C LEU A 218 41.43 15.32 -6.04
N ASP A 219 42.37 15.76 -6.89
CA ASP A 219 42.92 14.99 -8.01
C ASP A 219 43.82 13.86 -7.47
N ASN A 220 43.54 12.61 -7.87
CA ASN A 220 44.36 11.38 -7.76
C ASN A 220 44.40 10.63 -6.40
N ALA A 221 43.28 10.05 -5.97
CA ALA A 221 43.31 8.90 -5.07
C ALA A 221 42.30 7.83 -5.54
N GLU A 222 42.68 6.56 -5.41
CA GLU A 222 41.81 5.39 -5.63
C GLU A 222 40.50 5.49 -4.81
N PRO A 223 39.40 4.88 -5.25
CA PRO A 223 38.11 5.00 -4.58
C PRO A 223 38.15 4.32 -3.21
N VAL A 224 38.44 5.10 -2.18
CA VAL A 224 38.18 4.74 -0.78
C VAL A 224 36.82 5.31 -0.44
N MET A 225 35.77 4.48 -0.52
CA MET A 225 34.45 4.86 -0.02
C MET A 225 34.44 4.76 1.51
N PHE A 226 34.08 5.87 2.15
CA PHE A 226 33.83 5.95 3.58
C PHE A 226 32.35 5.69 3.85
N PHE A 227 32.06 4.61 4.58
CA PHE A 227 30.73 4.32 5.12
C PHE A 227 30.48 5.19 6.35
N THR A 228 29.40 5.98 6.35
CA THR A 228 28.91 6.67 7.56
C THR A 228 27.90 5.78 8.29
N GLY A 229 28.35 4.60 8.73
CA GLY A 229 27.59 3.69 9.58
C GLY A 229 27.79 4.04 11.06
N GLY A 230 26.85 4.77 11.66
CA GLY A 230 26.83 5.08 13.09
C GLY A 230 26.30 3.91 13.92
N GLY A 231 27.09 2.84 14.10
CA GLY A 231 26.78 1.73 15.00
C GLY A 231 27.27 1.98 16.43
N GLY A 232 26.38 2.44 17.31
CA GLY A 232 26.67 2.59 18.75
C GLY A 232 26.50 1.29 19.51
N SER A 233 27.58 0.76 20.10
CA SER A 233 27.54 -0.32 21.09
C SER A 233 26.98 0.15 22.44
N PRO A 234 26.30 -0.71 23.21
CA PRO A 234 25.71 -0.36 24.50
C PRO A 234 26.76 -0.45 25.61
N SER A 235 27.39 0.68 25.93
CA SER A 235 28.05 0.88 27.21
C SER A 235 27.30 1.95 27.98
N GLY A 236 26.58 1.52 29.02
CA GLY A 236 25.79 2.36 29.91
C GLY A 236 26.64 3.44 30.57
N ASP A 237 26.33 4.69 30.24
CA ASP A 237 26.80 5.87 30.94
C ASP A 237 25.55 6.70 31.23
N ASP A 238 25.14 6.77 32.50
CA ASP A 238 23.86 7.32 33.00
C ASP A 238 23.71 8.85 32.81
N ASN A 239 24.48 9.46 31.90
CA ASN A 239 24.47 10.89 31.61
C ASN A 239 24.35 11.19 30.10
N ASN A 240 23.93 10.22 29.28
CA ASN A 240 23.74 10.48 27.87
C ASN A 240 22.50 11.38 27.67
N PRO A 241 22.64 12.63 27.17
CA PRO A 241 21.51 13.54 26.95
C PRO A 241 20.48 13.03 25.95
N THR A 242 20.72 11.87 25.32
CA THR A 242 19.79 11.19 24.41
C THR A 242 18.82 10.22 25.10
N ASP A 243 18.95 9.95 26.41
CA ASP A 243 18.01 9.11 27.14
C ASP A 243 16.75 9.89 27.52
N CYS A 244 15.70 9.67 26.75
CA CYS A 244 14.39 10.29 26.98
C CYS A 244 13.55 9.46 27.94
N SER A 245 12.69 10.14 28.71
CA SER A 245 11.70 9.45 29.56
C SER A 245 10.71 8.66 28.69
N PRO A 246 10.12 7.56 29.19
CA PRO A 246 9.13 6.79 28.43
C PRO A 246 8.02 7.68 27.84
N GLY A 247 7.71 7.49 26.54
CA GLY A 247 6.79 8.32 25.78
C GLY A 247 7.42 9.56 25.15
N PHE A 248 8.76 9.60 25.04
CA PHE A 248 9.51 10.64 24.34
C PHE A 248 10.67 10.00 23.58
N HIS A 249 10.95 10.47 22.36
CA HIS A 249 12.17 10.14 21.61
C HIS A 249 13.07 11.38 21.48
N PHE A 250 14.38 11.14 21.34
CA PHE A 250 15.35 12.22 21.19
C PHE A 250 15.39 12.70 19.73
N ASP A 251 14.80 13.86 19.47
CA ASP A 251 14.89 14.51 18.17
C ASP A 251 16.28 15.15 18.02
N ARG A 252 17.11 14.59 17.13
CA ARG A 252 18.48 15.07 16.87
C ARG A 252 18.52 16.46 16.23
N ILE A 253 17.49 16.85 15.49
CA ILE A 253 17.40 18.17 14.84
C ILE A 253 17.11 19.24 15.90
N LEU A 254 16.19 18.94 16.83
CA LEU A 254 15.82 19.85 17.91
C LEU A 254 16.73 19.74 19.15
N ASN A 255 17.63 18.73 19.17
CA ASN A 255 18.54 18.40 20.28
C ASN A 255 17.81 18.33 21.64
N ARG A 256 16.63 17.71 21.66
CA ARG A 256 15.79 17.54 22.85
C ARG A 256 14.88 16.33 22.70
N CYS A 257 14.44 15.79 23.84
CA CYS A 257 13.33 14.84 23.88
C CYS A 257 12.04 15.53 23.44
N VAL A 258 11.39 14.99 22.41
CA VAL A 258 10.04 15.37 22.00
C VAL A 258 9.10 14.25 22.42
N ALA A 259 7.87 14.60 22.82
CA ALA A 259 6.89 13.58 23.15
C ALA A 259 6.71 12.69 21.93
N ASP A 260 6.68 11.38 22.14
CA ASP A 260 6.21 10.45 21.14
C ASP A 260 4.82 10.93 20.77
N GLN A 261 4.71 11.50 19.57
CA GLN A 261 3.39 11.82 19.05
C GLN A 261 2.67 10.48 19.05
N GLN A 262 1.52 10.42 19.74
CA GLN A 262 0.67 9.23 19.65
C GLN A 262 0.53 8.94 18.16
N GLN A 263 1.10 7.82 17.75
CA GLN A 263 1.10 7.43 16.36
C GLN A 263 -0.35 7.15 16.03
N LEU A 264 -0.96 8.12 15.34
CA LEU A 264 -2.34 7.99 14.91
C LEU A 264 -2.43 6.71 14.08
N THR A 265 -3.43 5.91 14.39
CA THR A 265 -3.81 4.78 13.55
C THR A 265 -4.15 5.29 12.14
N THR A 266 -4.03 4.45 11.12
CA THR A 266 -4.35 4.85 9.75
C THR A 266 -5.80 5.34 9.62
N ASP A 267 -6.73 4.74 10.36
CA ASP A 267 -8.12 5.18 10.41
C ASP A 267 -8.26 6.59 11.02
N GLU A 268 -7.57 6.90 12.12
CA GLU A 268 -7.56 8.25 12.71
C GLU A 268 -6.95 9.28 11.75
N LYS A 269 -5.85 8.93 11.06
CA LYS A 269 -5.26 9.80 10.02
C LYS A 269 -6.25 10.06 8.89
N ASN A 270 -6.89 9.01 8.39
CA ASN A 270 -7.90 9.11 7.33
C ASN A 270 -9.08 10.00 7.73
N CYS A 271 -9.58 9.85 8.94
CA CYS A 271 -10.63 10.69 9.50
C CYS A 271 -10.19 12.15 9.66
N ASN A 272 -8.99 12.39 10.18
CA ASN A 272 -8.43 13.73 10.34
C ASN A 272 -8.27 14.44 8.98
N ASP A 273 -7.76 13.75 7.97
CA ASP A 273 -7.59 14.29 6.62
C ASP A 273 -8.93 14.58 5.95
N LEU A 274 -9.93 13.71 6.11
CA LEU A 274 -11.28 13.96 5.61
C LEU A 274 -11.93 15.18 6.27
N ASN A 275 -11.80 15.32 7.59
CA ASN A 275 -12.29 16.49 8.31
C ASN A 275 -11.55 17.77 7.89
N ALA A 276 -10.25 17.70 7.62
CA ALA A 276 -9.47 18.82 7.11
C ALA A 276 -9.95 19.31 5.73
N LEU A 277 -10.37 18.40 4.84
CA LEU A 277 -10.89 18.75 3.51
C LEU A 277 -12.19 19.58 3.57
N ILE A 278 -13.04 19.35 4.57
CA ILE A 278 -14.33 20.05 4.73
C ILE A 278 -14.27 21.21 5.72
N ALA A 279 -13.10 21.46 6.32
CA ALA A 279 -12.86 22.62 7.16
C ALA A 279 -12.80 23.91 6.33
N ASP A 280 -13.02 25.05 7.00
CA ASP A 280 -12.85 26.34 6.37
C ASP A 280 -11.37 26.56 6.02
N ALA A 281 -11.11 26.93 4.76
CA ALA A 281 -9.76 27.17 4.30
C ALA A 281 -9.12 28.33 5.09
N THR A 282 -8.03 28.03 5.79
CA THR A 282 -7.24 29.02 6.55
C THR A 282 -6.26 29.80 5.68
N HIS A 283 -6.20 29.49 4.39
CA HIS A 283 -5.28 30.05 3.41
C HIS A 283 -6.04 30.67 2.23
N THR A 284 -5.36 31.53 1.47
CA THR A 284 -5.95 32.12 0.25
C THR A 284 -5.90 31.11 -0.88
N ILE A 285 -7.06 30.74 -1.41
CA ILE A 285 -7.17 29.89 -2.60
C ILE A 285 -7.26 30.79 -3.84
N THR A 286 -6.29 30.66 -4.74
CA THR A 286 -6.22 31.47 -5.96
C THR A 286 -7.15 30.89 -7.03
N PRO A 287 -8.08 31.68 -7.61
CA PRO A 287 -8.89 31.24 -8.73
C PRO A 287 -8.04 30.72 -9.91
N PRO A 288 -8.50 29.69 -10.64
CA PRO A 288 -9.85 29.13 -10.62
C PRO A 288 -10.08 28.03 -9.57
N ALA A 289 -9.13 27.77 -8.67
CA ALA A 289 -9.30 26.79 -7.61
C ALA A 289 -10.31 27.26 -6.54
N THR A 290 -10.88 26.31 -5.81
CA THR A 290 -11.83 26.53 -4.72
C THR A 290 -11.50 25.63 -3.52
N SER A 291 -12.13 25.86 -2.35
CA SER A 291 -12.01 24.90 -1.24
C SER A 291 -12.75 23.61 -1.59
N VAL A 292 -12.30 22.49 -1.02
CA VAL A 292 -12.93 21.18 -1.28
C VAL A 292 -14.39 21.19 -0.81
N LYS A 293 -14.69 21.77 0.38
CA LYS A 293 -16.06 22.01 0.84
C LYS A 293 -16.92 22.79 -0.17
N SER A 294 -16.38 23.84 -0.78
CA SER A 294 -17.11 24.64 -1.78
C SER A 294 -17.40 23.84 -3.04
N ALA A 295 -16.44 23.02 -3.47
CA ALA A 295 -16.59 22.19 -4.65
C ALA A 295 -17.61 21.06 -4.43
N ILE A 296 -17.63 20.42 -3.25
CA ILE A 296 -18.69 19.46 -2.86
C ILE A 296 -20.06 20.14 -2.90
N ASN A 297 -20.23 21.31 -2.26
CA ASN A 297 -21.49 22.05 -2.28
C ASN A 297 -21.94 22.45 -3.69
N ASN A 298 -20.99 22.77 -4.58
CA ASN A 298 -21.28 23.06 -5.98
C ASN A 298 -21.82 21.83 -6.72
N LEU A 299 -21.19 20.66 -6.51
CA LEU A 299 -21.66 19.39 -7.07
C LEU A 299 -23.02 18.95 -6.49
N LYS A 300 -23.25 19.16 -5.18
CA LYS A 300 -24.54 18.91 -4.52
C LYS A 300 -25.66 19.73 -5.16
N GLY A 301 -25.39 21.00 -5.43
CA GLY A 301 -26.30 21.87 -6.17
C GLY A 301 -26.66 21.33 -7.56
N PHE A 302 -25.77 20.61 -8.24
CA PHE A 302 -26.10 19.93 -9.50
C PHE A 302 -26.89 18.63 -9.29
N ALA A 303 -26.57 17.85 -8.25
CA ALA A 303 -27.28 16.62 -7.90
C ALA A 303 -28.76 16.89 -7.55
N ASP A 304 -29.03 17.94 -6.78
CA ASP A 304 -30.37 18.27 -6.28
C ASP A 304 -31.26 18.86 -7.36
N ASN A 305 -30.69 19.67 -8.25
CA ASN A 305 -31.50 20.48 -9.14
C ASN A 305 -32.11 19.69 -10.30
N ASN A 306 -31.71 18.44 -10.59
CA ASN A 306 -32.34 17.52 -11.57
C ASN A 306 -32.66 18.14 -12.96
N LEU A 307 -32.09 19.31 -13.26
CA LEU A 307 -32.54 20.24 -14.30
C LEU A 307 -31.57 20.29 -15.48
N ASP A 308 -30.45 19.56 -15.42
CA ASP A 308 -29.50 19.53 -16.51
C ASP A 308 -29.88 18.42 -17.49
N ILE A 309 -30.40 18.82 -18.65
CA ILE A 309 -30.88 18.00 -19.77
C ILE A 309 -29.68 17.33 -20.48
N GLY A 310 -28.68 16.87 -19.73
CA GLY A 310 -27.38 16.43 -20.24
C GLY A 310 -26.68 15.36 -19.42
N ALA A 311 -27.13 14.97 -18.23
CA ALA A 311 -26.58 13.82 -17.49
C ALA A 311 -25.05 13.80 -17.36
N VAL A 312 -24.42 14.98 -17.23
CA VAL A 312 -22.97 15.09 -17.38
C VAL A 312 -22.28 14.92 -16.03
N GLU A 313 -21.37 13.96 -15.95
CA GLU A 313 -20.44 13.89 -14.82
C GLU A 313 -19.60 15.17 -14.75
N ARG A 314 -19.44 15.71 -13.55
CA ARG A 314 -18.66 16.93 -13.27
C ARG A 314 -17.75 16.64 -12.09
N GLY A 315 -16.53 17.16 -12.11
CA GLY A 315 -15.61 16.94 -11.02
C GLY A 315 -14.48 17.94 -10.93
N SER A 316 -13.67 17.77 -9.91
CA SER A 316 -12.44 18.53 -9.66
C SER A 316 -11.33 17.59 -9.21
N THR A 317 -10.08 17.89 -9.57
CA THR A 317 -8.92 17.25 -8.93
C THR A 317 -8.60 17.95 -7.62
N LEU A 318 -8.07 17.18 -6.66
CA LEU A 318 -7.61 17.65 -5.37
C LEU A 318 -6.09 17.76 -5.41
N ASN A 319 -5.58 18.95 -5.15
CA ASN A 319 -4.17 19.27 -5.29
C ASN A 319 -3.61 19.79 -3.97
N HIS A 320 -2.38 19.39 -3.64
CA HIS A 320 -1.58 20.04 -2.63
C HIS A 320 -0.77 21.19 -3.24
N SER A 321 -0.64 22.30 -2.52
CA SER A 321 0.50 23.19 -2.71
C SER A 321 1.69 22.69 -1.87
N GLY A 322 2.90 23.24 -2.08
CA GLY A 322 4.08 22.91 -1.26
C GLY A 322 3.95 23.18 0.24
N SER A 323 2.82 23.72 0.70
CA SER A 323 2.46 23.86 2.13
C SER A 323 1.39 22.86 2.60
N LEU A 324 1.12 21.81 1.80
CA LEU A 324 0.01 20.85 1.99
C LEU A 324 -1.37 21.51 2.04
N THR A 325 -1.49 22.75 1.56
CA THR A 325 -2.81 23.38 1.43
C THR A 325 -3.60 22.72 0.31
N GLN A 326 -4.78 22.26 0.65
CA GLN A 326 -5.66 21.48 -0.23
C GLN A 326 -6.58 22.40 -1.02
N SER A 327 -6.67 22.16 -2.33
CA SER A 327 -7.57 22.91 -3.19
C SER A 327 -8.21 22.00 -4.24
N ALA A 328 -9.44 22.35 -4.64
CA ALA A 328 -10.16 21.68 -5.71
C ALA A 328 -10.09 22.51 -6.98
N ARG A 329 -9.69 21.88 -8.09
CA ARG A 329 -9.64 22.49 -9.43
C ARG A 329 -10.56 21.74 -10.38
N ALA A 330 -11.56 22.44 -10.92
CA ALA A 330 -12.51 21.85 -11.85
C ALA A 330 -11.80 21.20 -13.06
N VAL A 331 -12.21 19.98 -13.38
CA VAL A 331 -11.75 19.26 -14.57
C VAL A 331 -12.60 19.74 -15.76
N PRO A 332 -11.98 20.17 -16.88
CA PRO A 332 -12.73 20.51 -18.08
C PRO A 332 -13.54 19.30 -18.58
N ASN A 333 -14.86 19.45 -18.73
CA ASN A 333 -15.71 18.39 -19.26
C ASN A 333 -15.35 18.08 -20.72
N GLY A 334 -14.63 16.97 -20.94
CA GLY A 334 -14.29 16.47 -22.27
C GLY A 334 -15.25 15.41 -22.82
N ASP A 335 -15.95 14.69 -21.94
CA ASP A 335 -16.84 13.56 -22.28
C ASP A 335 -18.09 13.65 -21.37
N LEU A 336 -19.28 13.39 -21.91
CA LEU A 336 -20.53 13.53 -21.16
C LEU A 336 -20.72 12.39 -20.14
N THR A 337 -19.99 11.28 -20.31
CA THR A 337 -20.27 10.03 -19.59
C THR A 337 -19.19 9.62 -18.60
N ARG A 338 -18.03 10.29 -18.63
CA ARG A 338 -16.87 9.96 -17.80
C ARG A 338 -16.04 11.20 -17.56
N ILE A 339 -15.64 11.40 -16.32
CA ILE A 339 -14.57 12.36 -16.02
C ILE A 339 -13.23 11.74 -16.38
N ARG A 340 -12.43 12.50 -17.11
CA ARG A 340 -11.04 12.15 -17.40
C ARG A 340 -10.14 13.09 -16.64
N TYR A 341 -9.40 12.57 -15.68
CA TYR A 341 -8.41 13.31 -14.90
C TYR A 341 -7.11 13.52 -15.69
N THR A 342 -7.21 13.94 -16.96
CA THR A 342 -6.04 14.14 -17.82
C THR A 342 -5.17 15.26 -17.25
N ASN A 343 -3.89 14.96 -17.03
CA ASN A 343 -2.92 15.87 -16.40
C ASN A 343 -3.22 16.18 -14.92
N ALA A 344 -3.67 15.18 -14.16
CA ALA A 344 -3.46 15.19 -12.71
C ALA A 344 -1.95 15.40 -12.49
N GLY A 345 -1.55 16.62 -12.14
CA GLY A 345 -0.14 16.95 -11.92
C GLY A 345 0.41 16.11 -10.77
N ILE A 346 1.73 16.07 -10.64
CA ILE A 346 2.46 15.28 -9.62
C ILE A 346 2.02 15.54 -8.17
N ALA A 347 1.32 16.66 -7.90
CA ALA A 347 0.77 17.00 -6.57
C ALA A 347 -0.74 16.68 -6.41
N THR A 348 -1.33 15.92 -7.34
CA THR A 348 -2.75 15.54 -7.30
C THR A 348 -2.93 14.31 -6.42
N PHE A 349 -3.54 14.47 -5.26
CA PHE A 349 -3.74 13.37 -4.31
C PHE A 349 -5.16 12.77 -4.38
N GLY A 350 -6.01 13.26 -5.27
CA GLY A 350 -7.39 12.80 -5.29
C GLY A 350 -8.28 13.53 -6.28
N ALA A 351 -9.56 13.20 -6.22
CA ALA A 351 -10.60 13.89 -6.97
C ALA A 351 -11.93 13.88 -6.23
N ILE A 352 -12.81 14.78 -6.67
CA ILE A 352 -14.22 14.84 -6.30
C ILE A 352 -15.06 14.83 -7.57
N HIS A 353 -16.13 14.04 -7.64
CA HIS A 353 -17.03 14.08 -8.79
C HIS A 353 -18.50 13.77 -8.47
N LEU A 354 -19.36 14.10 -9.44
CA LEU A 354 -20.80 13.91 -9.38
C LEU A 354 -21.19 12.65 -10.17
N HIS A 355 -22.00 11.79 -9.55
CA HIS A 355 -22.84 10.84 -10.26
C HIS A 355 -24.24 11.47 -10.45
N PRO A 356 -24.58 11.93 -11.67
CA PRO A 356 -25.79 12.71 -11.90
C PRO A 356 -27.05 11.86 -11.71
N ASN A 357 -28.05 12.38 -11.00
CA ASN A 357 -29.35 11.74 -10.90
C ASN A 357 -30.14 11.99 -12.19
N ASN A 358 -30.25 10.99 -13.05
CA ASN A 358 -31.00 11.10 -14.31
C ASN A 358 -32.42 10.54 -14.19
N GLY A 359 -33.05 10.74 -13.03
CA GLY A 359 -34.30 10.08 -12.65
C GLY A 359 -34.13 8.59 -12.35
N VAL A 360 -32.90 8.16 -12.09
CA VAL A 360 -32.50 6.80 -11.76
C VAL A 360 -31.44 6.92 -10.66
N ALA A 361 -31.51 6.06 -9.64
CA ALA A 361 -30.47 6.02 -8.62
C ALA A 361 -29.16 5.58 -9.32
N HIS A 362 -28.03 6.18 -8.96
CA HIS A 362 -26.73 5.78 -9.48
C HIS A 362 -25.92 5.17 -8.35
N PRO A 363 -25.22 4.04 -8.59
CA PRO A 363 -24.28 3.50 -7.62
C PRO A 363 -23.25 4.56 -7.19
N MET A 364 -22.78 4.47 -5.94
CA MET A 364 -21.91 5.50 -5.37
C MET A 364 -20.51 5.47 -5.98
N PHE A 365 -19.90 4.29 -6.10
CA PHE A 365 -18.58 4.12 -6.70
C PHE A 365 -18.59 2.97 -7.70
N SER A 366 -17.79 3.12 -8.74
CA SER A 366 -17.48 2.10 -9.73
C SER A 366 -16.07 1.55 -9.52
N ALA A 367 -15.76 0.42 -10.14
CA ALA A 367 -14.38 -0.08 -10.19
C ALA A 367 -13.43 0.90 -10.90
N GLY A 368 -13.94 1.78 -11.78
CA GLY A 368 -13.15 2.85 -12.39
C GLY A 368 -12.77 3.94 -11.40
N ASP A 369 -13.60 4.18 -10.39
CA ASP A 369 -13.30 5.11 -9.30
C ASP A 369 -12.14 4.62 -8.45
N ILE A 370 -12.17 3.34 -8.06
CA ILE A 370 -11.04 2.70 -7.37
C ILE A 370 -9.75 2.77 -8.21
N PHE A 371 -9.85 2.57 -9.52
CA PHE A 371 -8.70 2.73 -10.42
C PHE A 371 -8.14 4.15 -10.40
N ASN A 372 -8.99 5.18 -10.45
CA ASN A 372 -8.53 6.56 -10.38
C ASN A 372 -7.82 6.85 -9.04
N LEU A 373 -8.33 6.33 -7.91
CA LEU A 373 -7.66 6.43 -6.61
C LEU A 373 -6.27 5.78 -6.64
N PHE A 374 -6.16 4.62 -7.29
CA PHE A 374 -4.88 3.93 -7.48
C PHE A 374 -3.91 4.76 -8.34
N GLU A 375 -4.36 5.30 -9.47
CA GLU A 375 -3.52 6.17 -10.31
C GLU A 375 -3.05 7.42 -9.56
N PHE A 376 -3.91 8.06 -8.75
CA PHE A 376 -3.48 9.17 -7.90
C PHE A 376 -2.39 8.75 -6.93
N SER A 377 -2.53 7.60 -6.25
CA SER A 377 -1.51 7.15 -5.30
C SER A 377 -0.17 6.79 -5.96
N ARG A 378 -0.21 6.21 -7.17
CA ARG A 378 0.97 5.79 -7.93
C ARG A 378 1.72 6.98 -8.53
N ASP A 379 0.98 7.92 -9.10
CA ASP A 379 1.55 9.03 -9.87
C ASP A 379 1.88 10.25 -8.98
N TYR A 380 1.53 10.20 -7.70
CA TYR A 380 1.83 11.27 -6.75
C TYR A 380 3.33 11.34 -6.45
N ASN A 381 3.90 12.51 -6.69
CA ASN A 381 5.28 12.83 -6.34
C ASN A 381 5.39 14.30 -5.97
N ASN A 382 5.61 14.59 -4.68
CA ASN A 382 5.86 15.94 -4.18
C ASN A 382 7.24 16.08 -3.50
N GLY A 383 8.13 15.10 -3.66
CA GLY A 383 9.44 15.07 -2.99
C GLY A 383 9.40 14.82 -1.47
N VAL A 384 8.27 14.32 -0.95
CA VAL A 384 8.07 13.99 0.47
C VAL A 384 7.75 12.50 0.60
N VAL A 385 8.03 11.91 1.77
CA VAL A 385 7.61 10.55 2.12
C VAL A 385 6.11 10.41 1.90
N LEU A 386 5.72 9.34 1.21
CA LEU A 386 4.35 9.09 0.78
C LEU A 386 3.47 8.69 1.97
N ASP A 387 2.68 9.63 2.48
CA ASP A 387 1.61 9.34 3.43
C ASP A 387 0.34 8.94 2.67
N PHE A 388 -0.02 7.66 2.71
CA PHE A 388 -1.20 7.16 1.99
C PHE A 388 -2.53 7.69 2.54
N SER A 389 -2.53 8.21 3.77
CA SER A 389 -3.74 8.76 4.37
C SER A 389 -4.24 10.03 3.69
N ILE A 390 -3.43 10.69 2.84
CA ILE A 390 -3.89 11.87 2.08
C ILE A 390 -4.80 11.48 0.91
N PHE A 391 -4.60 10.30 0.32
CA PHE A 391 -5.28 9.93 -0.91
C PHE A 391 -6.78 9.81 -0.68
N THR A 392 -7.56 10.41 -1.57
CA THR A 392 -9.01 10.37 -1.45
C THR A 392 -9.71 10.49 -2.79
N LEU A 393 -10.83 9.80 -2.89
CA LEU A 393 -11.77 9.99 -3.98
C LEU A 393 -13.16 10.18 -3.40
N ILE A 394 -13.78 11.31 -3.71
CA ILE A 394 -15.10 11.67 -3.19
C ILE A 394 -16.11 11.64 -4.32
N VAL A 395 -17.25 10.99 -4.08
CA VAL A 395 -18.40 11.05 -4.98
C VAL A 395 -19.56 11.76 -4.30
N VAL A 396 -20.15 12.69 -5.03
CA VAL A 396 -21.41 13.35 -4.70
C VAL A 396 -22.52 12.69 -5.52
N THR A 397 -23.55 12.22 -4.82
CA THR A 397 -24.75 11.64 -5.42
C THR A 397 -25.98 12.37 -4.89
N SER A 398 -27.16 12.08 -5.44
CA SER A 398 -28.43 12.52 -4.83
C SER A 398 -28.77 11.83 -3.50
N GLN A 399 -28.00 10.82 -3.10
CA GLN A 399 -28.21 10.03 -1.89
C GLN A 399 -27.24 10.39 -0.75
N GLY A 400 -26.21 11.17 -1.05
CA GLY A 400 -25.19 11.59 -0.10
C GLY A 400 -23.84 11.84 -0.76
N GLU A 401 -22.90 12.28 0.06
CA GLU A 401 -21.50 12.49 -0.29
C GLU A 401 -20.63 11.42 0.38
N TYR A 402 -19.88 10.68 -0.43
CA TYR A 402 -19.10 9.53 -0.01
C TYR A 402 -17.63 9.71 -0.34
N ALA A 403 -16.74 9.11 0.44
CA ALA A 403 -15.30 9.14 0.20
C ALA A 403 -14.66 7.76 0.34
N LEU A 404 -13.67 7.50 -0.51
CA LEU A 404 -12.74 6.38 -0.37
C LEU A 404 -11.43 6.87 0.23
N LYS A 405 -10.86 6.07 1.14
CA LYS A 405 -9.53 6.27 1.75
C LYS A 405 -8.73 4.98 1.73
N ILE A 406 -7.41 5.09 1.65
CA ILE A 406 -6.50 3.94 1.71
C ILE A 406 -6.17 3.67 3.18
N ASN A 407 -6.52 2.48 3.65
CA ASN A 407 -6.28 2.02 5.02
C ASN A 407 -5.05 1.12 5.12
N ASP A 408 -4.81 0.32 4.08
CA ASP A 408 -3.70 -0.62 4.00
C ASP A 408 -3.06 -0.47 2.62
N PRO A 409 -1.94 0.26 2.53
CA PRO A 409 -1.23 0.48 1.27
C PRO A 409 -0.71 -0.81 0.64
N ILE A 410 -0.38 -1.83 1.44
CA ILE A 410 0.15 -3.11 0.96
C ILE A 410 -0.96 -3.85 0.22
N LYS A 411 -2.14 -3.98 0.81
CA LYS A 411 -3.32 -4.55 0.13
C LYS A 411 -3.71 -3.75 -1.09
N PHE A 412 -3.71 -2.42 -0.98
CA PHE A 412 -4.09 -1.53 -2.08
C PHE A 412 -3.16 -1.65 -3.29
N SER A 413 -1.86 -1.89 -3.06
CA SER A 413 -0.86 -2.06 -4.12
C SER A 413 -1.16 -3.24 -5.07
N ARG A 414 -1.93 -4.24 -4.62
CA ARG A 414 -2.37 -5.41 -5.43
C ARG A 414 -3.15 -5.00 -6.67
N LEU A 415 -3.77 -3.81 -6.65
CA LEU A 415 -4.43 -3.24 -7.82
C LEU A 415 -3.47 -3.09 -9.01
N GLY A 416 -2.17 -2.88 -8.78
CA GLY A 416 -1.17 -2.82 -9.84
C GLY A 416 -1.18 -4.06 -10.74
N ALA A 417 -1.20 -5.26 -10.15
CA ALA A 417 -1.25 -6.52 -10.89
C ALA A 417 -2.59 -6.70 -11.63
N ILE A 418 -3.71 -6.29 -11.02
CA ILE A 418 -5.03 -6.35 -11.65
C ILE A 418 -5.05 -5.45 -12.90
N PHE A 419 -4.59 -4.21 -12.78
CA PHE A 419 -4.64 -3.21 -13.85
C PHE A 419 -3.54 -3.36 -14.90
N ALA A 420 -2.46 -4.09 -14.63
CA ALA A 420 -1.47 -4.48 -15.64
C ALA A 420 -2.12 -5.23 -16.82
N THR A 421 -3.15 -6.04 -16.54
CA THR A 421 -3.89 -6.84 -17.53
C THR A 421 -5.01 -6.08 -18.27
N ARG A 422 -5.00 -4.74 -18.23
CA ARG A 422 -6.08 -3.90 -18.80
C ARG A 422 -6.22 -4.03 -20.31
N ASN A 423 -5.12 -4.32 -21.00
CA ASN A 423 -5.06 -4.41 -22.46
C ASN A 423 -5.23 -5.84 -22.98
N ASP A 424 -5.24 -6.83 -22.08
CA ASP A 424 -5.27 -8.24 -22.45
C ASP A 424 -6.60 -8.61 -23.13
N GLU A 425 -6.50 -9.41 -24.19
CA GLU A 425 -7.66 -10.05 -24.79
C GLU A 425 -8.22 -11.15 -23.86
N GLY A 426 -9.51 -11.45 -23.94
CA GLY A 426 -10.13 -12.50 -23.10
C GLY A 426 -10.56 -12.04 -21.69
N ASP A 427 -10.63 -12.98 -20.73
CA ASP A 427 -11.14 -12.78 -19.35
C ASP A 427 -10.01 -12.44 -18.37
N SER A 428 -9.42 -11.25 -18.57
CA SER A 428 -8.31 -10.75 -17.75
C SER A 428 -8.71 -10.40 -16.32
N SER A 429 -7.73 -10.30 -15.42
CA SER A 429 -7.96 -9.90 -14.02
C SER A 429 -8.66 -8.54 -13.93
N TYR A 430 -8.27 -7.59 -14.80
CA TYR A 430 -8.96 -6.32 -14.95
C TYR A 430 -10.46 -6.48 -15.28
N LYS A 431 -10.80 -7.27 -16.31
CA LYS A 431 -12.20 -7.45 -16.71
C LYS A 431 -13.03 -8.18 -15.65
N LYS A 432 -12.41 -9.13 -14.93
CA LYS A 432 -13.03 -9.79 -13.77
C LYS A 432 -13.34 -8.79 -12.67
N PHE A 433 -12.38 -7.94 -12.32
CA PHE A 433 -12.54 -6.89 -11.32
C PHE A 433 -13.65 -5.90 -11.68
N ILE A 434 -13.63 -5.34 -12.90
CA ILE A 434 -14.69 -4.46 -13.41
C ILE A 434 -16.06 -5.14 -13.37
N ARG A 435 -16.13 -6.42 -13.76
CA ARG A 435 -17.37 -7.20 -13.75
C ARG A 435 -17.88 -7.43 -12.33
N ARG A 436 -17.02 -7.78 -11.37
CA ARG A 436 -17.41 -7.96 -9.96
C ARG A 436 -17.90 -6.65 -9.35
N GLY A 437 -17.18 -5.55 -9.54
CA GLY A 437 -17.62 -4.23 -9.08
C GLY A 437 -18.94 -3.78 -9.71
N GLY A 438 -19.17 -4.07 -11.00
CA GLY A 438 -20.46 -3.81 -11.66
C GLY A 438 -21.59 -4.71 -11.14
N ASN A 439 -21.28 -5.99 -10.86
CA ASN A 439 -22.23 -6.98 -10.38
C ASN A 439 -22.60 -6.81 -8.91
N ALA A 440 -21.77 -6.15 -8.10
CA ALA A 440 -22.08 -5.82 -6.71
C ALA A 440 -23.46 -5.13 -6.59
N TYR A 441 -23.77 -4.24 -7.53
CA TYR A 441 -25.05 -3.54 -7.59
C TYR A 441 -26.15 -4.26 -8.37
N GLY A 442 -25.89 -5.46 -8.89
CA GLY A 442 -26.75 -6.18 -9.83
C GLY A 442 -28.15 -6.49 -9.28
N ASN A 443 -28.25 -6.70 -7.96
CA ASN A 443 -29.51 -6.98 -7.28
C ASN A 443 -30.43 -5.75 -7.16
N PHE A 444 -29.90 -4.55 -7.39
CA PHE A 444 -30.60 -3.28 -7.21
C PHE A 444 -30.92 -2.64 -8.56
N GLN A 445 -31.50 -3.43 -9.46
CA GLN A 445 -31.91 -2.99 -10.79
C GLN A 445 -33.42 -3.16 -10.99
N ASP A 446 -34.04 -2.22 -11.70
CA ASP A 446 -35.43 -2.35 -12.12
C ASP A 446 -35.59 -3.38 -13.25
N ALA A 447 -36.83 -3.64 -13.68
CA ALA A 447 -37.12 -4.59 -14.77
C ALA A 447 -36.47 -4.24 -16.13
N ARG A 448 -35.85 -3.06 -16.25
CA ARG A 448 -35.11 -2.60 -17.44
C ARG A 448 -33.59 -2.62 -17.22
N GLY A 449 -33.11 -3.19 -16.11
CA GLY A 449 -31.69 -3.21 -15.75
C GLY A 449 -31.16 -1.86 -15.26
N ARG A 450 -32.03 -0.90 -14.92
CA ARG A 450 -31.61 0.42 -14.44
C ARG A 450 -31.46 0.40 -12.93
N PRO A 451 -30.40 0.99 -12.35
CA PRO A 451 -30.22 0.90 -10.91
C PRO A 451 -31.39 1.57 -10.13
N ASN A 452 -31.89 0.94 -9.07
CA ASN A 452 -33.04 1.39 -8.27
C ASN A 452 -32.84 1.31 -6.75
N GLY A 453 -31.61 1.04 -6.31
CA GLY A 453 -31.26 0.87 -4.91
C GLY A 453 -31.35 2.17 -4.12
N GLY A 454 -31.69 2.05 -2.84
CA GLY A 454 -31.54 3.15 -1.87
C GLY A 454 -30.09 3.33 -1.45
N ALA A 455 -29.81 4.42 -0.72
CA ALA A 455 -28.47 4.73 -0.21
C ALA A 455 -27.88 3.53 0.55
N THR A 456 -28.59 3.02 1.56
CA THR A 456 -28.16 1.89 2.39
C THR A 456 -27.90 0.62 1.59
N SER A 457 -28.70 0.34 0.56
CA SER A 457 -28.50 -0.83 -0.30
C SER A 457 -27.22 -0.73 -1.14
N TYR A 458 -26.89 0.48 -1.62
CA TYR A 458 -25.62 0.69 -2.32
C TYR A 458 -24.42 0.73 -1.39
N GLU A 459 -24.59 1.29 -0.19
CA GLU A 459 -23.59 1.24 0.89
C GLU A 459 -23.23 -0.20 1.24
N GLU A 460 -24.22 -1.05 1.53
CA GLU A 460 -24.04 -2.48 1.79
C GLU A 460 -23.35 -3.20 0.63
N ALA A 461 -23.90 -3.08 -0.59
CA ALA A 461 -23.37 -3.77 -1.77
C ALA A 461 -21.91 -3.42 -2.08
N PHE A 462 -21.55 -2.14 -1.89
CA PHE A 462 -20.19 -1.70 -2.15
C PHE A 462 -19.24 -2.14 -1.03
N LEU A 463 -19.69 -2.14 0.23
CA LEU A 463 -18.89 -2.65 1.35
C LEU A 463 -18.63 -4.16 1.22
N GLU A 464 -19.63 -4.95 0.82
CA GLU A 464 -19.44 -6.39 0.51
C GLU A 464 -18.38 -6.58 -0.59
N PHE A 465 -18.44 -5.77 -1.65
CA PHE A 465 -17.43 -5.80 -2.70
C PHE A 465 -16.03 -5.43 -2.19
N LEU A 466 -15.90 -4.44 -1.30
CA LEU A 466 -14.61 -4.07 -0.72
C LEU A 466 -14.05 -5.17 0.20
N GLU A 467 -14.91 -5.84 0.98
CA GLU A 467 -14.54 -6.97 1.83
C GLU A 467 -14.09 -8.18 0.99
N ASP A 468 -14.86 -8.53 -0.05
CA ASP A 468 -14.55 -9.64 -0.95
C ASP A 468 -13.23 -9.47 -1.71
N GLU A 469 -12.90 -8.24 -2.12
CA GLU A 469 -11.66 -7.93 -2.84
C GLU A 469 -10.46 -7.67 -1.91
N ASP A 470 -10.67 -7.47 -0.60
CA ASP A 470 -9.64 -7.18 0.41
C ASP A 470 -8.63 -6.12 -0.05
N LEU A 471 -9.14 -4.97 -0.52
CA LEU A 471 -8.31 -3.93 -1.17
C LEU A 471 -7.60 -2.99 -0.19
N GLY A 472 -7.87 -3.09 1.10
CA GLY A 472 -7.32 -2.13 2.07
C GLY A 472 -7.88 -0.71 1.92
N ILE A 473 -9.15 -0.58 1.51
CA ILE A 473 -9.85 0.71 1.32
C ILE A 473 -10.97 0.83 2.34
N SER A 474 -11.20 2.02 2.90
CA SER A 474 -12.41 2.32 3.67
C SER A 474 -13.38 3.23 2.93
N LEU A 475 -14.66 3.06 3.25
CA LEU A 475 -15.77 3.90 2.80
C LEU A 475 -16.18 4.86 3.92
N HIS A 476 -16.36 6.13 3.58
CA HIS A 476 -16.82 7.17 4.48
C HIS A 476 -18.01 7.91 3.88
N LYS A 477 -18.85 8.50 4.74
CA LYS A 477 -20.00 9.32 4.37
C LYS A 477 -19.95 10.65 5.11
N ALA A 478 -20.20 11.74 4.41
CA ALA A 478 -20.28 13.06 5.04
C ALA A 478 -21.66 13.26 5.67
N SER A 479 -21.70 14.05 6.74
CA SER A 479 -22.94 14.67 7.23
C SER A 479 -23.54 15.60 6.17
N ASP A 480 -24.87 15.75 6.11
CA ASP A 480 -25.57 16.59 5.13
C ASP A 480 -25.08 18.05 5.07
N ASP A 481 -24.61 18.59 6.20
CA ASP A 481 -24.11 19.96 6.36
C ASP A 481 -22.57 20.08 6.22
N LEU A 482 -21.91 18.97 5.89
CA LEU A 482 -20.45 18.85 5.79
C LEU A 482 -19.75 19.36 7.06
N SER A 483 -20.25 18.96 8.24
CA SER A 483 -19.65 19.21 9.55
C SER A 483 -18.73 18.08 10.03
N GLY A 484 -18.87 16.87 9.46
CA GLY A 484 -18.02 15.73 9.78
C GLY A 484 -18.22 14.55 8.83
N TRP A 485 -17.46 13.49 9.08
CA TRP A 485 -17.53 12.22 8.37
C TRP A 485 -17.85 11.06 9.31
N THR A 486 -18.43 10.00 8.77
CA THR A 486 -18.59 8.70 9.42
C THR A 486 -17.97 7.62 8.56
N LYS A 487 -17.15 6.75 9.16
CA LYS A 487 -16.71 5.51 8.52
C LYS A 487 -17.87 4.53 8.46
N LEU A 488 -18.10 3.93 7.30
CA LEU A 488 -19.13 2.93 7.09
C LEU A 488 -18.52 1.53 7.13
N THR A 489 -19.16 0.60 7.84
CA THR A 489 -18.76 -0.82 7.90
C THR A 489 -19.97 -1.74 7.82
N LEU A 490 -19.78 -2.99 7.40
CA LEU A 490 -20.84 -4.01 7.50
C LEU A 490 -21.10 -4.33 8.98
N SER A 491 -22.37 -4.47 9.35
CA SER A 491 -22.79 -4.74 10.73
C SER A 491 -23.04 -6.23 11.02
N GLY A 492 -23.27 -7.03 9.96
CA GLY A 492 -23.79 -8.39 10.06
C GLY A 492 -25.29 -8.48 10.45
N ASP A 493 -25.97 -7.36 10.68
CA ASP A 493 -27.41 -7.30 10.97
C ASP A 493 -28.21 -7.05 9.67
N ALA A 494 -29.01 -8.04 9.28
CA ALA A 494 -29.87 -7.96 8.09
C ALA A 494 -30.89 -6.80 8.10
N PHE A 495 -31.17 -6.18 9.26
CA PHE A 495 -32.08 -5.04 9.36
C PHE A 495 -31.36 -3.68 9.35
N SER A 496 -30.06 -3.68 9.63
CA SER A 496 -29.21 -2.50 9.65
C SER A 496 -27.85 -2.87 9.10
N PRO A 497 -27.74 -3.23 7.81
CA PRO A 497 -26.56 -3.91 7.27
C PRO A 497 -25.29 -3.07 7.30
N VAL A 498 -25.43 -1.75 7.49
CA VAL A 498 -24.34 -0.78 7.58
C VAL A 498 -24.35 -0.13 8.97
N THR A 499 -23.17 -0.02 9.56
CA THR A 499 -22.89 0.72 10.80
C THR A 499 -22.08 1.97 10.50
N ASP A 500 -22.46 3.07 11.14
CA ASP A 500 -21.77 4.36 11.03
C ASP A 500 -20.91 4.60 12.27
N THR A 501 -19.61 4.82 12.08
CA THR A 501 -18.68 5.20 13.16
C THR A 501 -18.19 6.63 12.94
N PRO A 502 -18.52 7.59 13.84
CA PRO A 502 -18.08 8.97 13.68
C PRO A 502 -16.56 9.12 13.64
N CYS A 503 -16.06 9.95 12.71
CA CYS A 503 -14.68 10.43 12.68
C CYS A 503 -14.50 11.55 13.71
N ASN A 504 -14.21 11.17 14.96
CA ASN A 504 -14.03 12.09 16.10
C ASN A 504 -12.58 12.51 16.30
#